data_AF-X1Q845-F1
#
_entry.id   AF-X1Q845-F1
#
_cell.length_a   1.000
_cell.length_b   1.000
_cell.length_c   1.000
_cell.angle_alpha   90.00
_cell.angle_beta   90.00
_cell.angle_gamma   90.00
#
_symmetry.space_group_name_H-M   'P 1'
#
loop_
_entity.id
_entity.type
_entity.pdbx_description
1 polymer ?
#
loop_
_entity_poly.entity_id
_entity_poly.type
_entity_poly.pdbx_seq_one_letter_code
_entity_poly.pdbx_strand_id
1 'polypeptide(L)'
;KAVNNLRKKRDDFCELITEKFNSYYGDDGINSYLEITRTKDLIERYMNRHIVAYDYVFDKMVEGEVTGIHVSDSICRPFLLKIKGKTEEHRILVSDYDIHDAQPSSIY
;
A
#
# COMPACT_ATOMS: atom_id res chain seq x y z
N LYS A 1 -0.98 -15.64 -18.36
CA LYS A 1 -2.34 -16.20 -18.12
C LYS A 1 -2.48 -16.81 -16.72
N ALA A 2 -1.62 -17.75 -16.30
CA ALA A 2 -1.70 -18.37 -14.97
C ALA A 2 -1.56 -17.37 -13.79
N VAL A 3 -0.60 -16.45 -13.86
CA VAL A 3 -0.39 -15.40 -12.85
C VAL A 3 -1.63 -14.53 -12.64
N ASN A 4 -2.27 -14.09 -13.72
CA ASN A 4 -3.51 -13.29 -13.64
C ASN A 4 -4.65 -14.05 -12.97
N ASN A 5 -4.78 -15.36 -13.22
CA ASN A 5 -5.81 -16.19 -12.59
C ASN A 5 -5.56 -16.38 -11.09
N LEU A 6 -4.30 -16.55 -10.68
CA LEU A 6 -3.92 -16.64 -9.26
C LEU A 6 -4.16 -15.32 -8.54
N ARG A 7 -3.83 -14.19 -9.19
CA ARG A 7 -4.13 -12.85 -8.67
C ARG A 7 -5.63 -12.66 -8.45
N LYS A 8 -6.46 -12.99 -9.44
CA LYS A 8 -7.91 -12.85 -9.31
C LYS A 8 -8.43 -13.64 -8.10
N LYS A 9 -8.01 -14.90 -7.95
CA LYS A 9 -8.37 -15.71 -6.77
C LYS A 9 -7.90 -15.11 -5.44
N ARG A 10 -6.70 -14.51 -5.41
CA ARG A 10 -6.20 -13.79 -4.23
C ARG A 10 -7.07 -12.58 -3.93
N ASP A 11 -7.37 -11.77 -4.94
CA ASP A 11 -8.17 -10.56 -4.79
C ASP A 11 -9.60 -10.93 -4.32
N ASP A 12 -10.24 -11.93 -4.94
CA ASP A 12 -11.54 -12.49 -4.53
C ASP A 12 -11.51 -13.02 -3.07
N PHE A 13 -10.41 -13.66 -2.67
CA PHE A 13 -10.25 -14.15 -1.29
C PHE A 13 -10.06 -13.00 -0.29
N CYS A 14 -9.30 -11.96 -0.64
CA CYS A 14 -9.15 -10.77 0.18
C CYS A 14 -10.49 -10.05 0.38
N GLU A 15 -11.30 -9.96 -0.67
CA GLU A 15 -12.66 -9.39 -0.58
C GLU A 15 -13.51 -10.21 0.40
N LEU A 16 -13.54 -11.53 0.25
CA LEU A 16 -14.33 -12.41 1.14
C LEU A 16 -13.91 -12.31 2.61
N ILE A 17 -12.61 -12.24 2.88
CA ILE A 17 -12.09 -12.04 4.25
C ILE A 17 -12.49 -10.66 4.78
N THR A 18 -12.39 -9.63 3.94
CA THR A 18 -12.77 -8.25 4.31
C THR A 18 -14.26 -8.17 4.64
N GLU A 19 -15.12 -8.69 3.78
CA GLU A 19 -16.57 -8.74 4.02
C GLU A 19 -16.91 -9.48 5.31
N LYS A 20 -16.27 -10.64 5.53
CA LYS A 20 -16.56 -11.45 6.72
C LYS A 20 -16.11 -10.76 8.01
N PHE A 21 -14.96 -10.09 7.96
CA PHE A 21 -14.45 -9.32 9.09
C PHE A 21 -15.35 -8.13 9.40
N ASN A 22 -15.74 -7.38 8.37
CA ASN A 22 -16.64 -6.23 8.51
C ASN A 22 -18.00 -6.64 9.09
N SER A 23 -18.55 -7.76 8.61
CA SER A 23 -19.79 -8.35 9.14
C SER A 23 -19.72 -8.71 10.61
N TYR A 24 -18.55 -9.09 11.12
CA TYR A 24 -18.41 -9.60 12.49
C TYR A 24 -18.03 -8.49 13.49
N TYR A 25 -17.15 -7.57 13.09
CA TYR A 25 -16.57 -6.56 13.97
C TYR A 25 -17.18 -5.17 13.82
N GLY A 26 -17.89 -4.89 12.71
CA GLY A 26 -18.43 -3.57 12.40
C GLY A 26 -17.34 -2.50 12.20
N ASP A 27 -17.78 -1.28 11.88
CA ASP A 27 -16.87 -0.17 11.55
C ASP A 27 -15.90 0.18 12.68
N ASP A 28 -16.37 0.17 13.93
CA ASP A 28 -15.55 0.50 15.10
C ASP A 28 -14.43 -0.51 15.35
N GLY A 29 -14.71 -1.80 15.14
CA GLY A 29 -13.72 -2.87 15.29
C GLY A 29 -12.65 -2.83 14.20
N ILE A 30 -13.06 -2.48 12.97
CA ILE A 30 -12.13 -2.26 11.85
C ILE A 30 -11.23 -1.06 12.14
N ASN A 31 -11.80 0.07 12.54
CA ASN A 31 -11.03 1.28 12.87
C ASN A 31 -10.03 1.00 14.00
N SER A 32 -10.46 0.33 15.05
CA SER A 32 -9.58 -0.08 16.16
C SER A 32 -8.45 -0.98 15.69
N TYR A 33 -8.74 -1.96 14.82
CA TYR A 33 -7.72 -2.80 14.21
C TYR A 33 -6.74 -1.96 13.40
N LEU A 34 -7.20 -1.10 12.50
CA LEU A 34 -6.35 -0.27 11.64
C LEU A 34 -5.46 0.71 12.42
N GLU A 35 -5.98 1.27 13.52
CA GLU A 35 -5.20 2.10 14.44
C GLU A 35 -4.11 1.29 15.15
N ILE A 36 -4.40 0.07 15.58
CA ILE A 36 -3.44 -0.87 16.18
C ILE A 36 -2.41 -1.37 15.13
N THR A 37 -2.82 -1.54 13.88
CA THR A 37 -2.03 -2.24 12.84
C THR A 37 -0.95 -1.37 12.20
N ARG A 38 -0.32 -0.46 12.95
CA ARG A 38 0.96 0.20 12.59
C ARG A 38 0.88 1.38 11.62
N THR A 39 -0.27 2.06 11.52
CA THR A 39 -0.35 3.31 10.73
C THR A 39 0.73 4.32 11.17
N LYS A 40 0.95 4.46 12.49
CA LYS A 40 2.01 5.32 13.04
C LYS A 40 3.41 4.88 12.62
N ASP A 41 3.74 3.60 12.73
CA ASP A 41 5.07 3.09 12.34
C ASP A 41 5.33 3.30 10.85
N LEU A 42 4.32 3.15 10.00
CA LEU A 42 4.43 3.41 8.57
C LEU A 42 4.63 4.90 8.28
N ILE A 43 3.92 5.78 9.00
CA ILE A 43 4.12 7.23 8.89
C ILE A 43 5.55 7.59 9.27
N GLU A 44 6.05 7.11 10.41
CA GLU A 44 7.43 7.36 10.84
C GLU A 44 8.46 6.80 9.85
N ARG A 45 8.15 5.65 9.24
CA ARG A 45 9.06 4.98 8.31
C ARG A 45 9.12 5.62 6.94
N TYR A 46 8.01 6.14 6.40
CA TYR A 46 7.94 6.51 4.99
C TYR A 46 7.61 7.98 4.74
N MET A 47 6.94 8.67 5.66
CA MET A 47 6.45 10.03 5.39
C MET A 47 7.58 11.00 5.06
N ASN A 48 7.38 11.84 4.03
CA ASN A 48 8.36 12.82 3.50
C ASN A 48 9.69 12.20 3.04
N ARG A 49 9.75 10.88 2.86
CA ARG A 49 10.91 10.21 2.28
C ARG A 49 10.76 10.08 0.78
N HIS A 50 11.88 10.25 0.08
CA HIS A 50 11.98 9.89 -1.32
C HIS A 50 12.26 8.39 -1.42
N ILE A 51 11.43 7.67 -2.16
CA ILE A 51 11.48 6.20 -2.24
C ILE A 51 11.45 5.73 -3.68
N VAL A 52 11.95 4.51 -3.88
CA VAL A 52 11.70 3.70 -5.08
C VAL A 52 10.93 2.47 -4.65
N ALA A 53 9.76 2.27 -5.25
CA ALA A 53 8.88 1.14 -5.00
C ALA A 53 8.80 0.28 -6.27
N TYR A 54 9.10 -1.02 -6.14
CA TYR A 54 9.12 -1.95 -7.25
C TYR A 54 8.12 -3.09 -7.04
N ASP A 55 7.30 -3.33 -8.06
CA ASP A 55 6.35 -4.43 -8.16
C ASP A 55 6.91 -5.50 -9.10
N TYR A 56 7.44 -6.57 -8.51
CA TYR A 56 8.03 -7.71 -9.25
C TYR A 56 7.00 -8.48 -10.09
N VAL A 57 5.70 -8.34 -9.82
CA VAL A 57 4.64 -9.08 -10.54
C VAL A 57 4.34 -8.40 -11.87
N PHE A 58 4.32 -7.07 -11.89
CA PHE A 58 4.01 -6.28 -13.08
C PHE A 58 5.20 -5.56 -13.70
N ASP A 59 6.41 -5.77 -13.17
CA ASP A 59 7.65 -5.08 -13.58
C ASP A 59 7.44 -3.56 -13.59
N LYS A 60 6.79 -3.05 -12.53
CA LYS A 60 6.42 -1.65 -12.41
C LYS A 60 7.25 -0.98 -11.34
N MET A 61 7.89 0.13 -11.70
CA MET A 61 8.64 0.98 -10.78
C MET A 61 7.90 2.30 -10.57
N VAL A 62 7.83 2.74 -9.32
CA VAL A 62 7.33 4.05 -8.92
C VAL A 62 8.41 4.73 -8.08
N GLU A 63 8.82 5.93 -8.48
CA GLU A 63 9.79 6.73 -7.73
C GLU A 63 9.19 8.09 -7.38
N GLY A 64 9.40 8.54 -6.15
CA GLY A 64 8.99 9.87 -5.72
C GLY A 64 8.96 10.05 -4.21
N GLU A 65 8.45 11.20 -3.79
CA GLU A 65 8.32 11.55 -2.38
C GLU A 65 6.98 11.04 -1.82
N VAL A 66 7.01 10.38 -0.66
CA VAL A 66 5.80 9.97 0.04
C VAL A 66 5.13 11.19 0.66
N THR A 67 3.94 11.51 0.16
CA THR A 67 3.13 12.68 0.57
C THR A 67 1.92 12.31 1.41
N GLY A 68 1.67 11.02 1.63
CA GLY A 68 0.59 10.57 2.50
C GLY A 68 0.51 9.06 2.61
N ILE A 69 -0.13 8.62 3.69
CA ILE A 69 -0.47 7.21 3.92
C ILE A 69 -1.97 7.17 4.17
N HIS A 70 -2.67 6.35 3.40
CA HIS A 70 -4.11 6.19 3.48
C HIS A 70 -4.47 4.76 3.86
N VAL A 71 -5.56 4.62 4.59
CA VAL A 71 -6.17 3.32 4.80
C VAL A 71 -6.96 2.94 3.55
N SER A 72 -6.76 1.73 3.04
CA SER A 72 -7.61 1.14 2.00
C SER A 72 -8.91 0.60 2.60
N ASP A 73 -9.80 0.17 1.73
CA ASP A 73 -11.04 -0.53 2.05
C ASP A 73 -10.85 -2.01 2.43
N SER A 74 -9.62 -2.55 2.41
CA SER A 74 -9.34 -3.96 2.71
C SER A 74 -8.47 -4.14 3.94
N ILE A 75 -8.96 -4.91 4.91
CA ILE A 75 -8.18 -5.29 6.09
C ILE A 75 -6.95 -6.17 5.76
N CYS A 76 -6.96 -6.85 4.61
CA CYS A 76 -5.85 -7.68 4.16
C CYS A 76 -4.72 -6.84 3.55
N ARG A 77 -5.06 -5.68 2.98
CA ARG A 77 -4.12 -4.76 2.33
C ARG A 77 -4.40 -3.33 2.76
N PRO A 78 -4.32 -3.04 4.06
CA PRO A 78 -4.95 -1.87 4.65
C PRO A 78 -4.25 -0.56 4.35
N PHE A 79 -3.04 -0.56 3.80
CA PHE A 79 -2.25 0.67 3.66
C PHE A 79 -1.86 0.97 2.22
N LEU A 80 -2.15 2.20 1.82
CA LEU A 80 -1.78 2.81 0.55
C LEU A 80 -0.78 3.93 0.80
N LEU A 81 0.34 3.93 0.08
CA LEU A 81 1.24 5.08 0.00
C LEU A 81 0.84 5.97 -1.15
N LYS A 82 0.79 7.27 -0.88
CA LYS A 82 0.61 8.32 -1.88
C LYS A 82 1.99 8.90 -2.18
N ILE A 83 2.46 8.70 -3.40
CA ILE A 83 3.81 9.05 -3.86
C ILE A 83 3.69 10.14 -4.92
N LYS A 84 4.34 11.27 -4.70
CA LYS A 84 4.45 12.36 -5.67
C LYS A 84 5.68 12.12 -6.53
N GLY A 85 5.47 11.64 -7.75
CA GLY A 85 6.51 11.50 -8.76
C GLY A 85 6.80 12.83 -9.47
N LYS A 86 7.68 12.81 -10.47
CA LYS A 86 8.05 14.00 -11.25
C LYS A 86 6.89 14.52 -12.12
N THR A 87 6.08 13.62 -12.64
CA THR A 87 5.02 13.92 -13.62
C THR A 87 3.61 13.69 -13.09
N GLU A 88 3.44 12.75 -12.18
CA GLU A 88 2.11 12.37 -11.66
C GLU A 88 2.16 11.91 -10.20
N GLU A 89 0.98 11.81 -9.60
CA GLU A 89 0.79 11.22 -8.28
C GLU A 89 0.41 9.74 -8.42
N HIS A 90 1.09 8.89 -7.66
CA HIS A 90 0.86 7.46 -7.64
C HIS A 90 0.29 7.02 -6.29
N ARG A 91 -0.55 5.99 -6.33
CA ARG A 91 -1.02 5.28 -5.14
C ARG A 91 -0.62 3.82 -5.26
N ILE A 92 0.11 3.31 -4.27
CA ILE A 92 0.58 1.92 -4.25
C ILE A 92 0.20 1.25 -2.93
N LEU A 93 -0.08 -0.05 -2.98
CA LEU A 93 -0.32 -0.86 -1.78
C LEU A 93 1.04 -1.24 -1.19
N VAL A 94 1.25 -0.95 0.10
CA VAL A 94 2.52 -1.22 0.79
C VAL A 94 2.92 -2.70 0.69
N SER A 95 1.94 -3.60 0.74
CA SER A 95 2.18 -5.05 0.73
C SER A 95 2.48 -5.64 -0.65
N ASP A 96 2.14 -4.94 -1.73
CA ASP A 96 2.36 -5.42 -3.10
C ASP A 96 3.71 -4.92 -3.69
N TYR A 97 4.38 -3.98 -3.02
CA TYR A 97 5.61 -3.35 -3.50
C TYR A 97 6.77 -3.57 -2.54
N ASP A 98 7.96 -3.78 -3.09
CA ASP A 98 9.21 -3.70 -2.35
C ASP A 98 9.73 -2.26 -2.39
N ILE A 99 9.90 -1.65 -1.21
CA ILE A 99 10.09 -0.21 -1.05
C ILE A 99 11.46 0.06 -0.43
N HIS A 100 12.28 0.81 -1.16
CA HIS A 100 13.63 1.21 -0.76
C HIS A 100 13.72 2.73 -0.64
N ASP A 101 14.45 3.20 0.38
CA ASP A 101 14.80 4.61 0.48
C ASP A 101 15.72 4.99 -0.69
N ALA A 102 15.47 6.15 -1.29
CA ALA A 102 16.28 6.70 -2.37
C ALA A 102 16.68 8.14 -2.03
N GLN A 103 17.91 8.52 -2.40
CA GLN A 103 18.30 9.92 -2.40
C GLN A 103 17.73 10.57 -3.67
N PRO A 104 17.17 11.79 -3.60
CA PRO A 104 16.90 12.55 -4.80
C PRO A 104 18.21 12.66 -5.57
N SER A 105 18.25 12.17 -6.80
CA SER A 105 19.45 12.26 -7.64
C SER A 105 19.86 13.74 -7.75
N SER A 106 20.91 14.16 -7.04
CA SER A 106 21.55 15.45 -7.24
C SER A 106 22.31 15.38 -8.55
N ILE A 107 21.62 15.71 -9.64
CA ILE A 107 22.29 15.99 -10.90
C ILE A 107 22.90 17.38 -10.72
N TYR A 108 24.18 17.43 -10.30
CA TYR A 108 25.04 18.61 -10.39
C TYR A 108 25.35 18.93 -11.85
#